data_AF-A0A1P8UPC5-F1
#
_entry.id   AF-A0A1P8UPC5-F1
#
_cell.length_a   1.000
_cell.length_b   1.000
_cell.length_c   1.000
_cell.angle_alpha   90.00
_cell.angle_beta   90.00
_cell.angle_gamma   90.00
#
_symmetry.space_group_name_H-M   'P 1'
#
loop_
_entity.id
_entity.type
_entity.pdbx_description
1 polymer ?
#
loop_
_entity_poly.entity_id
_entity_poly.type
_entity_poly.pdbx_seq_one_letter_code
_entity_poly.pdbx_strand_id
1 'polypeptide(L)' 'MPVAHLTMDLSRSTCGNFMWSLRFVPPSGMEGKPAPVANGFCDQPRERRRLAAELRAVADAVEAWP' A
#
# COMPACT_ATOMS: atom_id res chain seq x y z
N MET A 1 -3.51 -9.77 -19.12
CA MET A 1 -2.22 -9.96 -18.43
C MET A 1 -2.47 -9.84 -16.94
N PRO A 2 -1.91 -10.72 -16.08
CA PRO A 2 -2.11 -10.58 -14.64
C PRO A 2 -1.45 -9.26 -14.20
N VAL A 3 -2.27 -8.36 -13.67
CA VAL A 3 -1.84 -7.08 -13.12
C VAL A 3 -1.07 -7.38 -11.84
N ALA A 4 0.07 -6.72 -11.64
CA ALA A 4 0.88 -6.87 -10.43
C ALA A 4 -0.01 -6.77 -9.16
N HIS A 5 0.26 -7.61 -8.17
CA HIS A 5 -0.48 -7.60 -6.91
C HIS A 5 0.00 -6.44 -6.04
N LEU A 6 -0.91 -5.70 -5.43
CA LEU A 6 -0.57 -4.66 -4.46
C LEU A 6 -0.46 -5.29 -3.07
N THR A 7 0.67 -5.12 -2.40
CA THR A 7 0.91 -5.63 -1.03
C THR A 7 1.18 -4.46 -0.08
N MET A 8 0.65 -4.58 1.15
CA MET A 8 0.89 -3.63 2.24
C MET A 8 1.58 -4.34 3.41
N ASP A 9 2.74 -3.84 3.81
CA ASP A 9 3.44 -4.26 5.04
C ASP A 9 3.20 -3.23 6.14
N LEU A 10 2.81 -3.70 7.32
CA LEU A 10 2.67 -2.87 8.53
C LEU A 10 3.63 -3.39 9.59
N SER A 11 4.41 -2.48 10.18
CA SER A 11 5.36 -2.83 11.24
C SER A 11 5.40 -1.76 12.32
N ARG A 12 5.94 -2.14 13.47
CA ARG A 12 6.19 -1.23 14.60
C ARG A 12 7.68 -1.19 14.85
N SER A 13 8.27 0.01 14.89
CA SER A 13 9.67 0.19 15.20
C SER A 13 9.96 -0.13 16.66
N THR A 14 11.24 -0.31 16.98
CA THR A 14 11.72 -0.52 18.36
C THR A 14 11.38 0.65 19.29
N CYS A 15 11.29 1.87 18.75
CA CYS A 15 10.86 3.07 19.48
C CYS A 15 9.33 3.18 19.61
N GLY A 16 8.57 2.18 19.15
CA GLY A 16 7.12 2.13 19.25
C GLY A 16 6.35 2.86 18.15
N ASN A 17 7.03 3.42 17.15
CA ASN A 17 6.43 4.13 16.03
C ASN A 17 5.84 3.16 15.00
N PHE A 18 4.75 3.55 14.35
CA PHE A 18 4.17 2.78 13.25
C PHE A 18 4.86 3.10 11.94
N MET A 19 5.07 2.07 11.12
CA MET A 19 5.64 2.18 9.79
C MET A 19 4.82 1.31 8.83
N TRP A 20 4.59 1.80 7.63
CA TRP A 20 3.93 1.00 6.59
C TRP A 20 4.57 1.24 5.22
N SER A 21 4.42 0.27 4.33
CA SER A 21 4.84 0.40 2.93
C SER A 21 3.85 -0.31 2.01
N LEU A 22 3.54 0.34 0.89
CA LEU A 22 2.71 -0.16 -0.19
C LEU A 22 3.60 -0.43 -1.41
N ARG A 23 3.50 -1.63 -1.98
CA ARG A 23 4.36 -2.06 -3.11
C ARG A 23 3.58 -2.86 -4.13
N PHE A 24 3.94 -2.71 -5.40
CA PHE A 24 3.54 -3.66 -6.44
C PHE A 24 4.48 -4.86 -6.41
N VAL A 25 3.91 -6.04 -6.27
CA VAL A 25 4.59 -7.33 -6.36
C VAL A 25 4.28 -7.92 -7.74
N PRO A 26 5.30 -8.17 -8.56
CA PRO A 26 5.09 -8.78 -9.86
C PRO A 26 4.53 -10.22 -9.71
N PRO A 27 3.78 -10.72 -10.70
CA PRO A 27 3.28 -12.09 -10.70
C PRO A 27 4.40 -13.12 -10.50
N SER A 28 4.08 -14.24 -9.84
CA SER A 28 5.03 -15.33 -9.62
C SER A 28 5.61 -15.83 -10.94
N GLY A 29 6.93 -15.95 -11.03
CA GLY A 29 7.64 -16.40 -12.24
C GLY A 29 8.14 -15.28 -13.16
N MET A 30 7.84 -14.01 -12.86
CA MET A 30 8.53 -12.86 -13.46
C MET A 30 9.74 -12.46 -12.60
N GLU A 31 10.89 -12.20 -13.23
CA GLU A 31 12.11 -11.69 -12.57
C GLU A 31 12.01 -10.18 -12.21
N GLY A 32 10.87 -9.76 -11.68
CA GLY A 32 10.64 -8.39 -11.24
C GLY A 32 10.90 -8.21 -9.75
N LYS A 33 11.50 -7.09 -9.36
CA LYS A 33 11.57 -6.68 -7.96
C LYS A 33 10.26 -5.96 -7.57
N PRO A 34 9.82 -6.07 -6.30
CA PRO A 34 8.70 -5.26 -5.82
C PRO A 34 8.99 -3.77 -6.02
N ALA A 35 8.05 -3.06 -6.65
CA ALA A 35 8.18 -1.62 -6.89
C ALA A 35 7.47 -0.84 -5.76
N PRO A 36 8.17 0.09 -5.08
CA PRO A 36 7.55 0.91 -4.04
C PRO A 36 6.52 1.87 -4.66
N VAL A 37 5.37 2.02 -3.99
CA VAL A 37 4.31 2.95 -4.38
C VAL A 37 4.25 4.11 -3.40
N ALA A 38 4.13 3.78 -2.11
CA ALA A 38 4.06 4.74 -1.02
C ALA A 38 4.57 4.11 0.28
N ASN A 39 4.96 4.94 1.23
CA ASN A 39 5.30 4.52 2.59
C ASN A 39 4.97 5.62 3.59
N GLY A 40 4.95 5.26 4.87
CA GLY A 40 4.80 6.19 5.97
C GLY A 40 5.64 5.74 7.16
N PHE A 41 6.20 6.71 7.87
CA PHE A 41 7.03 6.51 9.05
C PHE A 41 6.62 7.49 10.13
N CYS A 42 6.46 6.99 11.36
CA CYS A 42 5.94 7.77 12.48
C CYS A 42 4.54 8.35 12.24
N ASP A 43 3.74 7.70 11.39
CA ASP A 43 2.39 8.17 11.09
C ASP A 43 1.55 8.28 12.36
N GLN A 44 0.82 9.39 12.46
CA GLN A 44 -0.16 9.60 13.49
C GLN A 44 -1.46 8.87 13.15
N PRO A 45 -2.33 8.57 14.14
CA PRO A 45 -3.63 7.93 13.89
C PRO A 45 -4.49 8.66 12.85
N ARG A 46 -4.41 10.00 12.77
CA ARG A 46 -5.14 10.81 11.80
C ARG A 46 -4.66 10.58 10.36
N GLU A 47 -3.36 10.45 10.14
CA GLU A 47 -2.75 10.26 8.82
C GLU A 47 -3.11 8.88 8.27
N ARG A 48 -3.08 7.84 9.12
CA ARG A 48 -3.54 6.49 8.75
C ARG A 48 -5.01 6.43 8.36
N ARG A 49 -5.89 7.13 9.08
CA ARG A 49 -7.32 7.20 8.73
C ARG A 49 -7.54 7.88 7.39
N ARG A 50 -6.80 8.96 7.13
CA ARG A 50 -6.84 9.66 5.84
C ARG A 50 -6.40 8.75 4.69
N LEU A 51 -5.27 8.05 4.84
CA LEU A 51 -4.80 7.09 3.85
C LEU A 51 -5.83 6.00 3.56
N ALA A 52 -6.44 5.43 4.60
CA ALA A 52 -7.47 4.40 4.44
C ALA A 52 -8.68 4.92 3.64
N ALA A 53 -9.09 6.17 3.87
CA ALA A 53 -10.17 6.81 3.12
C ALA A 53 -9.79 7.04 1.65
N GLU A 54 -8.56 7.52 1.39
CA GLU A 54 -8.05 7.73 0.03
C GLU A 54 -7.96 6.41 -0.75
N LEU A 55 -7.45 5.33 -0.13
CA LEU A 55 -7.39 4.01 -0.75
C LEU A 55 -8.78 3.46 -1.08
N ARG A 56 -9.77 3.68 -0.19
CA ARG A 56 -11.14 3.26 -0.44
C ARG A 56 -11.78 4.02 -1.60
N ALA A 57 -11.59 5.34 -1.64
CA ALA A 57 -12.07 6.16 -2.74
C ALA A 57 -11.47 5.72 -4.10
N VAL A 58 -10.19 5.34 -4.13
CA VAL A 58 -9.56 4.80 -5.33
C VAL A 58 -10.18 3.45 -5.74
N ALA A 59 -10.42 2.55 -4.79
CA ALA A 59 -11.06 1.27 -5.07
C ALA A 59 -12.47 1.45 -5.65
N ASP A 60 -13.29 2.31 -5.01
CA ASP A 60 -14.65 2.62 -5.47
C ASP A 60 -14.63 3.24 -6.88
N ALA A 61 -13.67 4.12 -7.18
CA ALA A 61 -13.52 4.74 -8.50
C ALA A 61 -13.11 3.74 -9.59
N VAL A 62 -12.28 2.75 -9.28
CA VAL A 62 -11.89 1.69 -10.22
C VAL A 62 -13.06 0.75 -10.50
N GLU A 63 -13.85 0.39 -9.49
CA GLU A 63 -15.06 -0.44 -9.68
C GLU A 63 -16.12 0.25 -10.54
N ALA A 64 -16.20 1.58 -10.47
CA ALA A 64 -17.10 2.38 -11.29
C ALA A 64 -16.57 2.67 -12.72
N TRP A 65 -15.37 2.20 -13.08
CA TRP A 65 -14.78 2.43 -14.40
C TRP A 65 -15.52 1.60 -15.46
N PRO A 66 -16.06 2.21 -16.54
CA PRO A 66 -16.75 1.52 -17.63
C PRO A 66 -15.87 0.56 -18.45
#